data_AF-A0A7G3ZJR1-F1
#
_entry.id   AF-A0A7G3ZJR1-F1
#
_cell.length_a   1.000
_cell.length_b   1.000
_cell.length_c   1.000
_cell.angle_alpha   90.00
_cell.angle_beta   90.00
_cell.angle_gamma   90.00
#
_symmetry.space_group_name_H-M   'P 1'
#
loop_
_entity.id
_entity.type
_entity.pdbx_description
1 polymer ?
#
loop_
_entity_poly.entity_id
_entity_poly.type
_entity_poly.pdbx_seq_one_letter_code
_entity_poly.pdbx_strand_id
1 'polypeptide(L)'
;MAAISSVNGLFFRVTFLFSLAFFCFKNVNSVLQNSYMLVFTQAMNLPGLAISQYSAQLGLFGILFLFASISDLIPLLENNKKYFHSIVPLRLTIFFALTACSYLWESNLYLHNNAVFTYCFIEVWVNFVILGALREERNEELKSQNRYSNDAAMEDELEDENSNIVLTSAQEIEQIEELPGDSNN
;
A
#
# COMPACT_ATOMS: atom_id res chain seq x y z
N MET A 1 -10.76 8.55 8.13
CA MET A 1 -10.04 9.73 7.59
C MET A 1 -8.58 9.33 7.52
N ALA A 2 -8.22 8.62 6.46
CA ALA A 2 -6.83 8.22 6.22
C ALA A 2 -5.97 9.49 6.12
N ALA A 3 -5.06 9.69 7.09
CA ALA A 3 -4.21 10.88 7.13
C ALA A 3 -3.18 10.90 5.99
N ILE A 4 -2.96 9.76 5.33
CA ILE A 4 -2.05 9.60 4.18
C ILE A 4 -2.73 8.67 3.16
N SER A 5 -3.03 9.18 1.97
CA SER A 5 -3.46 8.32 0.85
C SER A 5 -2.28 7.46 0.37
N SER A 6 -2.55 6.20 0.06
CA SER A 6 -1.57 5.24 -0.46
C SER A 6 -0.88 5.76 -1.74
N VAL A 7 -1.64 6.47 -2.57
CA VAL A 7 -1.18 7.12 -3.80
C VAL A 7 -0.10 8.15 -3.49
N ASN A 8 -0.31 9.00 -2.49
CA ASN A 8 0.68 10.01 -2.12
C ASN A 8 1.97 9.39 -1.56
N GLY A 9 1.86 8.30 -0.79
CA GLY A 9 3.01 7.53 -0.31
C GLY A 9 3.82 6.89 -1.45
N LEU A 10 3.13 6.37 -2.46
CA LEU A 10 3.77 5.82 -3.67
C LEU A 10 4.44 6.91 -4.51
N PHE A 11 3.79 8.06 -4.71
CA PHE A 11 4.41 9.21 -5.39
C PHE A 11 5.66 9.70 -4.66
N PHE A 12 5.59 9.86 -3.34
CA PHE A 12 6.75 10.25 -2.53
C PHE A 12 7.95 9.31 -2.77
N ARG A 13 7.70 7.99 -2.80
CA ARG A 13 8.75 7.00 -3.06
C ARG A 13 9.33 7.09 -4.47
N VAL A 14 8.48 7.24 -5.49
CA VAL A 14 8.94 7.43 -6.88
C VAL A 14 9.82 8.68 -6.99
N THR A 15 9.38 9.81 -6.40
CA THR A 15 10.17 11.05 -6.37
C THR A 15 11.49 10.88 -5.60
N PHE A 16 11.48 10.13 -4.50
CA PHE A 16 12.69 9.81 -3.74
C PHE A 16 13.70 9.01 -4.56
N LEU A 17 13.27 7.95 -5.26
CA LEU A 17 14.12 7.16 -6.16
C LEU A 17 14.67 8.00 -7.31
N PHE A 18 13.85 8.88 -7.89
CA PHE A 18 14.28 9.78 -8.95
C PHE A 18 15.33 10.79 -8.45
N SER A 19 15.16 11.30 -7.22
CA SER A 19 16.14 12.17 -6.57
C SER A 19 17.45 11.45 -6.31
N LEU A 20 17.41 10.20 -5.84
CA LEU A 20 18.61 9.38 -5.65
C LEU A 20 19.35 9.13 -6.96
N ALA A 21 18.64 8.81 -8.04
CA ALA A 21 19.23 8.65 -9.36
C ALA A 21 19.94 9.94 -9.82
N PHE A 22 19.31 11.10 -9.61
CA PHE A 22 19.91 12.41 -9.91
C PHE A 22 21.18 12.67 -9.09
N PHE A 23 21.18 12.39 -7.80
CA PHE A 23 22.37 12.55 -6.96
C PHE A 23 23.49 11.57 -7.34
N CYS A 24 23.18 10.35 -7.78
CA CYS A 24 24.16 9.41 -8.31
C CYS A 24 24.87 9.95 -9.56
N PHE A 25 24.17 10.68 -10.44
CA PHE A 25 24.78 11.26 -11.64
C PHE A 25 25.55 12.56 -11.37
N LYS A 26 25.06 13.39 -10.44
CA LYS A 26 25.66 14.71 -10.21
C LYS A 26 26.79 14.68 -9.18
N ASN A 27 26.52 14.17 -7.99
CA ASN A 27 27.49 14.10 -6.90
C ASN A 27 26.99 13.21 -5.76
N VAL A 28 27.52 11.98 -5.68
CA VAL A 28 27.17 11.03 -4.61
C VAL A 28 27.70 11.47 -3.24
N ASN A 29 28.78 12.24 -3.19
CA ASN A 29 29.37 12.67 -1.93
C ASN A 29 28.44 13.60 -1.14
N SER A 30 27.56 14.34 -1.82
CA SER A 30 26.52 15.15 -1.16
C SER A 30 25.58 14.31 -0.29
N VAL A 31 25.36 13.04 -0.65
CA VAL A 31 24.53 12.11 0.11
C VAL A 31 25.38 11.39 1.17
N LEU A 32 26.54 10.86 0.79
CA LEU A 32 27.38 10.05 1.70
C LEU A 32 28.03 10.86 2.84
N GLN A 33 28.38 12.13 2.59
CA GLN A 33 29.01 13.00 3.60
C GLN A 33 28.00 13.84 4.38
N ASN A 34 26.71 13.57 4.23
CA ASN A 34 25.68 14.27 4.98
C ASN A 34 25.78 13.94 6.48
N SER A 35 25.66 14.94 7.35
CA SER A 35 25.74 14.75 8.81
C SER A 35 24.77 13.70 9.33
N TYR A 36 23.56 13.60 8.76
CA TYR A 36 22.59 12.57 9.15
C TYR A 36 23.07 11.16 8.80
N MET A 37 23.65 10.98 7.61
CA MET A 37 24.23 9.70 7.17
C MET A 37 25.43 9.31 8.05
N LEU A 38 26.29 10.27 8.40
CA LEU A 38 27.45 10.00 9.24
C LEU A 38 27.07 9.58 10.67
N VAL A 39 26.13 10.30 11.29
CA VAL A 39 25.61 9.93 12.62
C VAL A 39 24.95 8.57 12.60
N PHE A 40 24.15 8.27 11.57
CA PHE A 40 23.50 6.98 11.42
C PHE A 40 24.50 5.83 11.20
N THR A 41 25.53 6.07 10.38
CA THR A 41 26.64 5.13 10.14
C THR A 41 27.39 4.83 11.43
N GLN A 42 27.71 5.85 12.22
CA GLN A 42 28.40 5.71 13.51
C GLN A 42 27.54 4.97 14.54
N ALA A 43 26.24 5.28 14.60
CA ALA A 43 25.31 4.60 15.50
C ALA A 43 25.18 3.10 15.21
N MET A 44 25.27 2.71 13.93
CA MET A 44 25.18 1.31 13.48
C MET A 44 26.54 0.62 13.34
N ASN A 45 27.64 1.32 13.65
CA ASN A 45 29.02 0.86 13.51
C ASN A 45 29.35 0.27 12.13
N LEU A 46 28.84 0.90 11.06
CA LEU A 46 29.03 0.44 9.69
C LEU A 46 30.27 1.09 9.05
N PRO A 47 30.99 0.38 8.16
CA PRO A 47 32.10 0.98 7.42
C PRO A 47 31.57 2.06 6.48
N GLY A 48 32.13 3.26 6.62
CA GLY A 48 31.81 4.40 5.76
C GLY A 48 32.36 4.18 4.35
N LEU A 49 31.48 4.14 3.36
CA LEU A 49 31.90 4.00 1.98
C LEU A 49 32.31 5.35 1.40
N ALA A 50 33.53 5.40 0.87
CA ALA A 50 34.02 6.50 0.06
C ALA A 50 34.18 6.00 -1.39
N ILE A 51 33.23 6.36 -2.27
CA ILE A 51 33.37 6.11 -3.71
C ILE A 51 33.85 7.40 -4.40
N SER A 52 34.73 7.25 -5.37
CA SER A 52 35.07 8.34 -6.30
C SER A 52 33.84 8.79 -7.08
N GLN A 53 33.70 10.11 -7.29
CA GLN A 53 32.55 10.73 -7.98
C GLN A 53 32.37 10.24 -9.42
N TYR A 54 33.45 9.74 -10.05
CA TYR A 54 33.45 9.22 -11.41
C TYR A 54 33.68 7.71 -11.46
N SER A 55 32.90 6.95 -10.68
CA SER A 55 32.91 5.48 -10.75
C SER A 55 31.84 4.98 -11.72
N ALA A 56 32.21 4.06 -12.63
CA ALA A 56 31.27 3.41 -13.55
C ALA A 56 30.15 2.66 -12.81
N GLN A 57 30.43 2.15 -11.62
CA GLN A 57 29.44 1.46 -10.77
C GLN A 57 28.32 2.42 -10.33
N LEU A 58 28.67 3.67 -10.02
CA LEU A 58 27.70 4.68 -9.58
C LEU A 58 26.70 5.02 -10.69
N GLY A 59 27.19 5.13 -11.93
CA GLY A 59 26.32 5.34 -13.11
C GLY A 59 25.36 4.18 -13.33
N LEU A 60 25.82 2.94 -13.15
CA LEU A 60 24.97 1.74 -13.24
C LEU A 60 23.87 1.75 -12.18
N PHE A 61 24.20 2.05 -10.92
CA PHE A 61 23.21 2.18 -9.85
C PHE A 61 22.20 3.31 -10.11
N GLY A 62 22.65 4.44 -10.65
CA GLY A 62 21.76 5.53 -11.07
C GLY A 62 20.72 5.09 -12.11
N ILE A 63 21.14 4.32 -13.12
CA ILE A 63 20.23 3.76 -14.12
C ILE A 63 19.26 2.74 -13.50
N LEU A 64 19.73 1.88 -12.60
CA LEU A 64 18.88 0.92 -11.90
C LEU A 64 17.80 1.61 -11.06
N PHE A 65 18.14 2.69 -10.34
CA PHE A 65 17.16 3.47 -9.59
C PHE A 65 16.14 4.15 -10.51
N LEU A 66 16.57 4.64 -11.68
CA LEU A 66 15.69 5.22 -12.68
C LEU A 66 14.72 4.17 -13.23
N PHE A 67 15.22 2.98 -13.56
CA PHE A 67 14.38 1.86 -14.02
C PHE A 67 13.39 1.41 -12.94
N ALA A 68 13.85 1.30 -11.68
CA ALA A 68 12.98 0.99 -10.54
C ALA A 68 11.88 2.05 -10.37
N SER A 69 12.22 3.34 -10.47
CA SER A 69 11.27 4.45 -10.40
C SER A 69 10.23 4.40 -11.52
N ILE A 70 10.63 4.11 -12.76
CA ILE A 70 9.71 3.99 -13.90
C ILE A 70 8.80 2.77 -13.73
N SER A 71 9.36 1.64 -13.28
CA SER A 71 8.59 0.40 -13.07
C SER A 71 7.47 0.56 -12.05
N ASP A 72 7.65 1.47 -11.08
CA ASP A 72 6.63 1.80 -10.08
C ASP A 72 5.69 2.92 -10.55
N LEU A 73 6.15 3.80 -11.45
CA LEU A 73 5.34 4.87 -12.01
C LEU A 73 4.24 4.34 -12.94
N ILE A 74 4.52 3.30 -13.74
CA ILE A 74 3.54 2.75 -14.69
C ILE A 74 2.27 2.23 -13.99
N PRO A 75 2.35 1.34 -12.98
CA PRO A 75 1.16 0.86 -12.27
C PRO A 75 0.44 1.97 -11.49
N LEU A 76 1.16 3.03 -11.11
CA LEU A 76 0.60 4.19 -10.40
C LEU A 76 -0.29 5.01 -11.32
N LEU A 77 0.11 5.19 -12.58
CA LEU A 77 -0.72 5.84 -13.60
C LEU A 77 -1.96 5.01 -13.97
N GLU A 78 -1.84 3.68 -13.91
CA GLU A 78 -2.96 2.76 -14.20
C GLU A 78 -3.96 2.64 -13.02
N ASN A 79 -3.66 3.22 -11.85
CA ASN A 79 -4.48 3.11 -10.63
C ASN A 79 -4.85 1.65 -10.25
N ASN A 80 -3.97 0.70 -10.53
CA ASN A 80 -4.22 -0.72 -10.24
C ASN A 80 -3.98 -1.03 -8.75
N LYS A 81 -4.99 -0.80 -7.91
CA LYS A 81 -4.94 -1.05 -6.46
C LYS A 81 -4.55 -2.49 -6.11
N LYS A 82 -5.02 -3.48 -6.89
CA LYS A 82 -4.76 -4.91 -6.64
C LYS A 82 -3.28 -5.26 -6.80
N TYR A 83 -2.59 -4.61 -7.73
CA TYR A 83 -1.14 -4.77 -7.90
C TYR A 83 -0.38 -4.28 -6.66
N PHE A 84 -0.72 -3.09 -6.16
CA PHE A 84 -0.07 -2.50 -4.98
C PHE A 84 -0.26 -3.33 -3.71
N HIS A 85 -1.43 -3.95 -3.53
CA HIS A 85 -1.69 -4.82 -2.39
C HIS A 85 -0.76 -6.04 -2.30
N SER A 86 -0.32 -6.58 -3.44
CA SER A 86 0.55 -7.75 -3.47
C SER A 86 2.04 -7.38 -3.47
N ILE A 87 2.41 -6.37 -4.26
CA ILE A 87 3.82 -6.04 -4.47
C ILE A 87 4.46 -5.32 -3.26
N VAL A 88 3.73 -4.46 -2.56
CA VAL A 88 4.24 -3.67 -1.43
C VAL A 88 4.72 -4.55 -0.26
N PRO A 89 3.94 -5.53 0.26
CA PRO A 89 4.40 -6.39 1.35
C PRO A 89 5.54 -7.32 0.93
N LEU A 90 5.54 -7.80 -0.32
CA LEU A 90 6.63 -8.61 -0.86
C LEU A 90 7.93 -7.81 -0.90
N ARG A 91 7.86 -6.56 -1.39
CA ARG A 91 9.01 -5.65 -1.46
C ARG A 91 9.55 -5.30 -0.08
N LEU A 92 8.67 -5.04 0.89
CA LEU A 92 9.05 -4.83 2.29
C LEU A 92 9.79 -6.05 2.84
N THR A 93 9.31 -7.26 2.57
CA THR A 93 9.95 -8.50 3.03
C THR A 93 11.35 -8.67 2.44
N ILE A 94 11.51 -8.39 1.13
CA ILE A 94 12.82 -8.45 0.46
C ILE A 94 13.78 -7.43 1.05
N PHE A 95 13.39 -6.16 1.18
CA PHE A 95 14.29 -5.14 1.74
C PHE A 95 14.57 -5.33 3.22
N PHE A 96 13.62 -5.89 3.97
CA PHE A 96 13.84 -6.25 5.37
C PHE A 96 14.89 -7.37 5.48
N ALA A 97 14.76 -8.42 4.68
CA ALA A 97 15.76 -9.49 4.61
C ALA A 97 17.13 -8.94 4.16
N LEU A 98 17.15 -8.04 3.16
CA LEU A 98 18.39 -7.45 2.65
C LEU A 98 19.06 -6.54 3.70
N THR A 99 18.29 -5.79 4.48
CA THR A 99 18.78 -4.99 5.60
C THR A 99 19.37 -5.89 6.69
N ALA A 100 18.68 -6.97 7.05
CA ALA A 100 19.16 -7.93 8.05
C ALA A 100 20.44 -8.63 7.58
N CYS A 101 20.52 -9.05 6.31
CA CYS A 101 21.72 -9.63 5.73
C CYS A 101 22.87 -8.63 5.66
N SER A 102 22.60 -7.37 5.28
CA SER A 102 23.62 -6.30 5.24
C SER A 102 24.22 -6.04 6.63
N TYR A 103 23.41 -6.16 7.68
CA TYR A 103 23.85 -6.00 9.06
C TYR A 103 24.61 -7.22 9.60
N LEU A 104 24.06 -8.42 9.46
CA LEU A 104 24.61 -9.65 10.05
C LEU A 104 25.82 -10.21 9.29
N TRP A 105 25.95 -9.92 8.00
CA TRP A 105 26.98 -10.51 7.14
C TRP A 105 28.23 -9.63 7.03
N GLU A 106 28.86 -9.36 8.17
CA GLU A 106 30.07 -8.52 8.28
C GLU A 106 31.23 -8.98 7.39
N SER A 107 31.28 -10.27 7.04
CA SER A 107 32.33 -10.86 6.19
C SER A 107 32.27 -10.41 4.71
N ASN A 108 31.14 -9.88 4.22
CA ASN A 108 31.01 -9.42 2.84
C ASN A 108 31.00 -7.89 2.79
N LEU A 109 32.19 -7.28 2.67
CA LEU A 109 32.39 -5.82 2.55
C LEU A 109 31.56 -5.16 1.44
N TYR A 110 31.13 -5.90 0.43
CA TYR A 110 30.28 -5.37 -0.65
C TYR A 110 28.83 -5.12 -0.22
N LEU A 111 28.30 -5.90 0.72
CA LEU A 111 26.93 -5.75 1.25
C LEU A 111 26.91 -5.05 2.61
N HIS A 112 27.97 -5.21 3.40
CA HIS A 112 28.13 -4.56 4.70
C HIS A 112 28.69 -3.15 4.51
N ASN A 113 27.81 -2.23 4.11
CA ASN A 113 28.18 -0.90 3.68
C ASN A 113 27.14 0.12 4.16
N ASN A 114 27.58 1.27 4.65
CA ASN A 114 26.69 2.31 5.16
C ASN A 114 25.64 2.78 4.13
N ALA A 115 26.00 2.86 2.84
CA ALA A 115 25.11 3.31 1.79
C ALA A 115 23.99 2.29 1.52
N VAL A 116 24.37 1.01 1.42
CA VAL A 116 23.43 -0.10 1.15
C VAL A 116 22.49 -0.29 2.33
N PHE A 117 23.04 -0.32 3.55
CA PHE A 117 22.24 -0.47 4.76
C PHE A 117 21.25 0.68 4.92
N THR A 118 21.71 1.93 4.79
CA THR A 118 20.84 3.09 4.98
C THR A 118 19.76 3.18 3.91
N TYR A 119 20.12 2.89 2.64
CA TYR A 119 19.12 2.80 1.56
C TYR A 119 18.06 1.74 1.86
N CYS A 120 18.46 0.52 2.24
CA CYS A 120 17.51 -0.54 2.53
C CYS A 120 16.66 -0.23 3.77
N PHE A 121 17.24 0.39 4.80
CA PHE A 121 16.52 0.81 5.99
C PHE A 121 15.45 1.87 5.67
N ILE A 122 15.79 2.88 4.87
CA ILE A 122 14.84 3.90 4.40
C ILE A 122 13.74 3.24 3.54
N GLU A 123 14.09 2.32 2.64
CA GLU A 123 13.09 1.58 1.86
C GLU A 123 12.15 0.76 2.77
N VAL A 124 12.65 0.07 3.78
CA VAL A 124 11.79 -0.63 4.76
C VAL A 124 10.83 0.33 5.43
N TRP A 125 11.33 1.48 5.89
CA TRP A 125 10.50 2.49 6.56
C TRP A 125 9.42 3.06 5.64
N VAL A 126 9.78 3.46 4.42
CA VAL A 126 8.84 4.01 3.44
C VAL A 126 7.80 2.96 3.04
N ASN A 127 8.23 1.73 2.74
CA ASN A 127 7.29 0.65 2.40
C ASN A 127 6.39 0.27 3.59
N PHE A 128 6.85 0.43 4.84
CA PHE A 128 6.03 0.23 6.03
C PHE A 128 4.93 1.28 6.14
N VAL A 129 5.24 2.56 5.90
CA VAL A 129 4.25 3.65 5.87
C VAL A 129 3.23 3.43 4.74
N ILE A 130 3.68 3.07 3.54
CA ILE A 130 2.80 2.78 2.40
C ILE A 130 1.89 1.58 2.72
N LEU A 131 2.44 0.52 3.33
CA LEU A 131 1.64 -0.64 3.75
C LEU A 131 0.59 -0.24 4.78
N GLY A 132 0.92 0.63 5.73
CA GLY A 132 -0.03 1.17 6.70
C GLY A 132 -1.21 1.87 6.02
N ALA A 133 -0.92 2.82 5.12
CA ALA A 133 -1.94 3.54 4.35
C ALA A 133 -2.81 2.59 3.52
N LEU A 134 -2.18 1.62 2.84
CA LEU A 134 -2.87 0.67 1.98
C LEU A 134 -3.76 -0.30 2.78
N ARG A 135 -3.36 -0.66 4.01
CA ARG A 135 -4.17 -1.47 4.92
C ARG A 135 -5.38 -0.69 5.42
N GLU A 136 -5.23 0.61 5.68
CA GLU A 136 -6.32 1.48 6.11
C GLU A 136 -7.36 1.66 5.00
N GLU A 137 -6.93 1.97 3.77
CA GLU A 137 -7.82 2.10 2.62
C GLU A 137 -8.64 0.84 2.37
N ARG A 138 -8.01 -0.34 2.43
CA ARG A 138 -8.73 -1.61 2.33
C ARG A 138 -9.75 -1.80 3.46
N ASN A 139 -9.42 -1.40 4.68
CA ASN A 139 -10.35 -1.52 5.80
C ASN A 139 -11.55 -0.57 5.64
N GLU A 140 -11.34 0.63 5.08
CA GLU A 140 -12.41 1.55 4.73
C GLU A 140 -13.28 0.98 3.59
N GLU A 141 -12.68 0.38 2.55
CA GLU A 141 -13.39 -0.28 1.45
C GLU A 141 -14.22 -1.51 1.90
N LEU A 142 -13.68 -2.32 2.82
CA LEU A 142 -14.42 -3.46 3.38
C LEU A 142 -15.61 -3.00 4.25
N LYS A 143 -15.44 -1.91 5.01
CA LYS A 143 -16.52 -1.33 5.80
C LYS A 143 -17.63 -0.75 4.93
N SER A 144 -17.27 -0.07 3.84
CA SER A 144 -18.27 0.45 2.90
C SER A 144 -19.00 -0.68 2.20
N GLN A 145 -18.29 -1.70 1.71
CA GLN A 145 -18.90 -2.87 1.08
C GLN A 145 -19.86 -3.60 2.02
N ASN A 146 -19.45 -3.90 3.26
CA ASN A 146 -20.34 -4.51 4.25
C ASN A 146 -21.56 -3.63 4.53
N ARG A 147 -21.41 -2.31 4.56
CA ARG A 147 -22.54 -1.40 4.77
C ARG A 147 -23.55 -1.48 3.62
N TYR A 148 -23.09 -1.49 2.37
CA TYR A 148 -23.97 -1.66 1.21
C TYR A 148 -24.65 -3.03 1.17
N SER A 149 -23.92 -4.11 1.47
CA SER A 149 -24.52 -5.45 1.53
C SER A 149 -25.55 -5.58 2.65
N ASN A 150 -25.33 -4.92 3.79
CA ASN A 150 -26.27 -4.93 4.90
C ASN A 150 -27.49 -4.04 4.65
N ASP A 151 -27.31 -2.93 3.92
CA ASP A 151 -28.41 -2.03 3.49
C ASP A 151 -29.30 -2.75 2.46
N ALA A 152 -28.68 -3.40 1.46
CA ALA A 152 -29.41 -4.20 0.46
C ALA A 152 -30.16 -5.38 1.08
N ALA A 153 -29.55 -6.07 2.06
CA ALA A 153 -30.24 -7.15 2.79
C ALA A 153 -31.44 -6.62 3.62
N MET A 154 -31.35 -5.40 4.16
CA MET A 154 -32.49 -4.77 4.83
C MET A 154 -33.57 -4.34 3.84
N GLU A 155 -33.22 -3.84 2.65
CA GLU A 155 -34.20 -3.53 1.61
C GLU A 155 -34.96 -4.79 1.14
N ASP A 156 -34.25 -5.91 0.92
CA ASP A 156 -34.87 -7.19 0.56
C ASP A 156 -35.82 -7.71 1.67
N GLU A 157 -35.42 -7.64 2.94
CA GLU A 157 -36.30 -8.04 4.07
C GLU A 157 -37.56 -7.16 4.17
N LEU A 158 -37.46 -5.86 3.89
CA LEU A 158 -38.59 -4.93 3.92
C LEU A 158 -39.55 -5.15 2.73
N GLU A 159 -39.04 -5.53 1.56
CA GLU A 159 -39.88 -5.92 0.40
C GLU A 159 -40.63 -7.23 0.65
N ASP A 160 -39.97 -8.22 1.26
CA ASP A 160 -40.58 -9.50 1.63
C ASP A 160 -41.64 -9.34 2.74
N GLU A 161 -41.41 -8.48 3.74
CA GLU A 161 -42.45 -8.16 4.74
C GLU A 161 -43.64 -7.44 4.11
N ASN A 162 -43.42 -6.41 3.29
CA ASN A 162 -44.53 -5.69 2.64
C ASN A 162 -45.34 -6.58 1.70
N SER A 163 -44.69 -7.46 0.93
CA SER A 163 -45.39 -8.37 0.02
C SER A 163 -46.24 -9.40 0.77
N ASN A 164 -45.74 -9.93 1.89
CA ASN A 164 -46.51 -10.82 2.77
C ASN A 164 -47.70 -10.11 3.42
N ILE A 165 -47.55 -8.87 3.86
CA ILE A 165 -48.66 -8.07 4.42
C ILE A 165 -49.75 -7.83 3.36
N VAL A 166 -49.36 -7.54 2.11
CA VAL A 166 -50.30 -7.35 0.99
C VAL A 166 -51.02 -8.64 0.62
N LEU A 167 -50.32 -9.78 0.60
CA LEU A 167 -50.93 -11.10 0.35
C LEU A 167 -51.93 -11.50 1.46
N THR A 168 -51.57 -11.26 2.71
CA THR A 168 -52.42 -11.61 3.86
C THR A 168 -53.70 -10.76 3.88
N SER A 169 -53.57 -9.46 3.61
CA SER A 169 -54.73 -8.56 3.51
C SER A 169 -55.61 -8.85 2.29
N ALA A 170 -55.05 -9.26 1.15
CA ALA A 170 -55.84 -9.70 0.00
C ALA A 170 -56.62 -11.00 0.28
N GLN A 171 -55.99 -11.97 0.95
CA GLN A 171 -56.64 -13.22 1.36
C GLN A 171 -57.78 -13.01 2.38
N GLU A 172 -57.62 -12.07 3.32
CA GLU A 172 -58.69 -11.71 4.26
C GLU A 172 -59.88 -11.06 3.56
N ILE A 173 -59.66 -10.23 2.53
CA ILE A 173 -60.73 -9.59 1.76
C ILE A 173 -61.51 -10.63 0.94
N GLU A 174 -60.82 -11.59 0.30
CA GLU A 174 -61.44 -12.64 -0.52
C GLU A 174 -62.29 -13.60 0.35
N GLN A 175 -61.86 -13.91 1.57
CA GLN A 175 -62.64 -14.70 2.54
C GLN A 175 -63.91 -13.98 3.05
N ILE A 176 -63.93 -12.65 3.06
CA ILE A 176 -65.13 -11.87 3.42
C ILE A 176 -66.13 -11.84 2.26
N GLU A 177 -65.67 -11.88 1.02
CA GLU A 177 -66.51 -11.86 -0.19
C GLU A 177 -67.13 -13.24 -0.51
N GLU A 178 -66.47 -14.34 -0.12
CA GLU A 178 -67.01 -15.70 -0.28
C GLU A 178 -68.04 -16.13 0.78
N LEU A 179 -68.35 -15.31 1.79
CA LEU A 179 -69.44 -15.62 2.73
C LEU A 179 -70.79 -15.53 1.98
N PRO A 180 -71.48 -16.65 1.72
CA PRO A 180 -72.78 -16.60 1.10
C PRO A 180 -73.74 -15.90 2.06
N GLY A 181 -74.47 -14.91 1.54
CA GLY A 181 -75.59 -14.32 2.26
C GLY A 181 -76.53 -15.41 2.75
N ASP A 182 -76.51 -15.65 4.06
CA ASP A 182 -77.53 -16.48 4.69
C ASP A 182 -78.82 -15.66 4.72
N SER A 183 -79.65 -15.92 3.71
CA SER A 183 -81.08 -15.68 3.77
C SER A 183 -81.66 -16.51 4.92
N ASN A 184 -82.22 -15.86 5.96
CA ASN A 184 -83.62 -16.06 6.38
C ASN A 184 -83.94 -15.38 7.74
N ASN A 185 -85.15 -14.78 7.74
CA ASN A 185 -85.94 -14.18 8.83
C ASN A 185 -85.56 -12.82 9.40
#